data_AF-H9V0S9-F1
#
_entry.id   AF-H9V0S9-F1
#
_cell.length_a   1.000
_cell.length_b   1.000
_cell.length_c   1.000
_cell.angle_alpha   90.00
_cell.angle_beta   90.00
_cell.angle_gamma   90.00
#
_symmetry.space_group_name_H-M   'P 1'
#
loop_
_entity.id
_entity.type
_entity.pdbx_description
1 polymer ?
#
loop_
_entity_poly.entity_id
_entity_poly.type
_entity_poly.pdbx_seq_one_letter_code
_entity_poly.pdbx_strand_id
1 'polypeptide(L)'
;TAYTYDTVNKREVPMGDEATGKASTPFGFGAGHVDPQRATAPGLIYDLGVNDYVNFLCSLNYSQESIKLITNMNVSCPTQIGQPGNLNYPSFSAVFDQGQSSNLSTSFMRTVTIVGPTISTYTATVITPTGIDVTVEPPLLKF
;
A
#
# COMPACT_ATOMS: atom_id res chain seq x y z
N THR A 1 -9.45 3.06 -9.17
CA THR A 1 -8.69 4.20 -9.70
C THR A 1 -7.66 3.77 -10.75
N ALA A 2 -7.29 2.50 -10.81
CA ALA A 2 -6.47 1.92 -11.85
C ALA A 2 -6.97 0.50 -12.19
N TYR A 3 -6.52 -0.05 -13.32
CA TYR A 3 -6.81 -1.42 -13.74
C TYR A 3 -5.53 -2.17 -14.08
N THR A 4 -5.56 -3.50 -13.91
CA THR A 4 -4.41 -4.40 -14.11
C THR A 4 -4.58 -5.44 -15.20
N TYR A 5 -5.69 -5.34 -15.94
CA TYR A 5 -6.03 -6.22 -17.07
C TYR A 5 -6.25 -5.39 -18.33
N ASP A 6 -5.73 -5.86 -19.45
CA ASP A 6 -5.97 -5.31 -20.78
C ASP A 6 -7.05 -6.15 -21.51
N THR A 7 -7.73 -5.54 -22.49
CA THR A 7 -8.72 -6.22 -23.32
C THR A 7 -8.13 -6.55 -24.68
N VAL A 8 -7.71 -7.81 -24.87
CA VAL A 8 -7.21 -8.31 -26.15
C VAL A 8 -8.24 -9.27 -26.75
N ASN A 9 -8.71 -9.00 -27.96
CA ASN A 9 -9.71 -9.84 -28.66
C ASN A 9 -10.97 -10.14 -27.80
N LYS A 10 -11.46 -9.13 -27.07
CA LYS A 10 -12.61 -9.24 -26.14
C LYS A 10 -12.37 -10.20 -24.95
N ARG A 11 -11.11 -10.44 -24.57
CA ARG A 11 -10.74 -11.20 -23.37
C ARG A 11 -9.85 -10.34 -22.48
N GLU A 12 -10.07 -10.46 -21.18
CA GLU A 12 -9.21 -9.85 -20.18
C GLU A 12 -7.91 -10.65 -20.06
N VAL A 13 -6.78 -9.96 -20.22
CA VAL A 13 -5.45 -10.53 -20.04
C VAL A 13 -4.69 -9.69 -19.02
N PRO A 14 -3.90 -10.28 -18.10
CA PRO A 14 -3.05 -9.50 -17.22
C PRO A 14 -2.13 -8.58 -18.01
N MET A 15 -1.87 -7.37 -17.50
CA MET A 15 -0.90 -6.48 -18.15
C MET A 15 0.45 -7.17 -18.31
N GLY A 16 1.00 -7.10 -19.52
CA GLY A 16 2.26 -7.75 -19.89
C GLY A 16 3.48 -6.89 -19.59
N ASP A 17 4.60 -7.54 -19.33
CA ASP A 17 5.94 -6.96 -19.40
C ASP A 17 6.49 -7.18 -20.82
N GLU A 18 6.74 -6.09 -21.54
CA GLU A 18 7.21 -6.11 -22.92
C GLU A 18 8.56 -6.83 -23.05
N ALA A 19 9.47 -6.66 -22.09
CA ALA A 19 10.82 -7.20 -22.17
C ALA A 19 10.84 -8.74 -22.10
N THR A 20 9.90 -9.33 -21.38
CA THR A 20 9.84 -10.79 -21.16
C THR A 20 8.69 -11.48 -21.87
N GLY A 21 7.69 -10.72 -22.34
CA GLY A 21 6.44 -11.26 -22.88
C GLY A 21 5.57 -11.97 -21.84
N LYS A 22 5.87 -11.84 -20.54
CA LYS A 22 5.13 -12.48 -19.44
C LYS A 22 4.18 -11.48 -18.77
N ALA A 23 3.34 -11.95 -17.84
CA ALA A 23 2.56 -11.04 -17.00
C ALA A 23 3.49 -10.16 -16.15
N SER A 24 3.23 -8.86 -16.13
CA SER A 24 3.94 -7.90 -15.29
C SER A 24 3.51 -8.03 -13.83
N THR A 25 4.34 -7.50 -12.94
CA THR A 25 4.09 -7.46 -11.49
C THR A 25 3.79 -6.04 -11.03
N PRO A 26 3.31 -5.86 -9.79
CA PRO A 26 3.20 -4.53 -9.19
C PRO A 26 4.52 -3.75 -9.16
N PHE A 27 5.68 -4.39 -9.28
CA PHE A 27 6.96 -3.69 -9.43
C PHE A 27 7.15 -3.03 -10.81
N GLY A 28 6.43 -3.49 -11.83
CA GLY A 28 6.46 -2.90 -13.17
C GLY A 28 5.46 -1.76 -13.36
N PHE A 29 4.23 -1.91 -12.86
CA PHE A 29 3.13 -0.97 -13.11
C PHE A 29 2.48 -0.37 -11.84
N GLY A 30 2.97 -0.70 -10.64
CA GLY A 30 2.37 -0.24 -9.39
C GLY A 30 0.95 -0.77 -9.20
N ALA A 31 -0.01 0.14 -9.02
CA ALA A 31 -1.44 -0.19 -8.88
C ALA A 31 -2.13 -0.50 -10.21
N GLY A 32 -1.49 -0.17 -11.35
CA GLY A 32 -2.00 -0.44 -12.70
C GLY A 32 -2.07 0.80 -13.58
N HIS A 33 -2.72 0.65 -14.74
CA HIS A 33 -2.97 1.77 -15.64
C HIS A 33 -4.08 2.66 -15.10
N VAL A 34 -3.92 3.98 -15.20
CA VAL A 34 -4.85 4.95 -14.61
C VAL A 34 -6.26 4.84 -15.19
N ASP A 35 -7.26 4.91 -14.33
CA ASP A 35 -8.67 5.08 -14.68
C ASP A 35 -9.16 6.43 -14.15
N PRO A 36 -9.13 7.49 -14.98
CA PRO A 36 -9.49 8.84 -14.55
C PRO A 36 -10.93 8.95 -14.07
N GLN A 37 -11.86 8.24 -14.72
CA GLN A 37 -13.28 8.32 -14.38
C GLN A 37 -13.56 7.68 -13.01
N ARG A 38 -12.90 6.56 -12.69
CA ARG A 38 -13.01 5.96 -11.35
C ARG A 38 -12.21 6.73 -10.29
N ALA A 39 -11.20 7.52 -10.68
CA ALA A 39 -10.40 8.31 -9.76
C ALA A 39 -11.14 9.53 -9.20
N THR A 40 -12.17 10.06 -9.88
CA THR A 40 -12.92 11.22 -9.39
C THR A 40 -13.79 10.92 -8.17
N ALA A 41 -14.17 9.65 -7.95
CA ALA A 41 -15.01 9.22 -6.84
C ALA A 41 -14.59 7.83 -6.34
N PRO A 42 -13.47 7.71 -5.60
CA PRO A 42 -12.89 6.42 -5.23
C PRO A 42 -13.62 5.72 -4.06
N GLY A 43 -14.52 6.41 -3.36
CA GLY A 43 -15.26 5.90 -2.20
C GLY A 43 -14.44 5.88 -0.92
N LEU A 44 -13.24 5.27 -0.95
CA LEU A 44 -12.27 5.26 0.15
C LEU A 44 -10.92 5.83 -0.31
N ILE A 45 -10.22 6.51 0.59
CA ILE A 45 -8.84 6.97 0.40
C ILE A 45 -7.95 6.51 1.55
N TYR A 46 -6.66 6.36 1.26
CA TYR A 46 -5.62 6.24 2.28
C TYR A 46 -5.01 7.62 2.47
N ASP A 47 -5.53 8.37 3.44
CA ASP A 47 -5.10 9.74 3.69
C ASP A 47 -3.79 9.77 4.48
N LEU A 48 -2.92 10.73 4.17
CA LEU A 48 -1.60 10.87 4.80
C LEU A 48 -1.11 12.31 4.67
N GLY A 49 -0.47 12.79 5.73
CA GLY A 49 0.10 14.13 5.82
C GLY A 49 1.62 14.13 6.00
N VAL A 50 2.18 15.32 6.15
CA VAL A 50 3.63 15.52 6.34
C VAL A 50 4.14 14.79 7.59
N ASN A 51 3.38 14.80 8.68
CA ASN A 51 3.77 14.13 9.93
C ASN A 51 3.84 12.60 9.78
N ASP A 52 3.03 12.00 8.92
CA ASP A 52 3.11 10.56 8.64
C ASP A 52 4.44 10.20 7.97
N TYR A 53 4.92 11.06 7.07
CA TYR A 53 6.26 10.92 6.48
C TYR A 53 7.38 11.14 7.49
N VAL A 54 7.24 12.10 8.41
CA VAL A 54 8.22 12.29 9.50
C VAL A 54 8.28 11.03 10.36
N ASN A 55 7.15 10.49 10.77
CA ASN A 55 7.07 9.26 11.56
C ASN A 55 7.66 8.05 10.81
N PHE A 56 7.42 7.96 9.50
CA PHE A 56 8.03 6.97 8.63
C PHE A 56 9.57 7.09 8.61
N LEU A 57 10.12 8.30 8.46
CA LEU A 57 11.56 8.51 8.52
C LEU A 57 12.14 8.16 9.91
N CYS A 58 11.43 8.50 10.98
CA CYS A 58 11.80 8.06 12.33
C CYS A 58 11.82 6.52 12.44
N SER A 59 10.87 5.81 11.82
CA SER A 59 10.84 4.33 11.80
C SER A 59 11.97 3.66 11.03
N LEU A 60 12.63 4.41 10.16
CA LEU A 60 13.83 3.98 9.45
C LEU A 60 15.12 4.28 10.21
N ASN A 61 15.03 4.78 11.45
CA ASN A 61 16.16 5.18 12.30
C ASN A 61 17.02 6.32 11.72
N TYR A 62 16.41 7.22 10.92
CA TYR A 62 17.11 8.46 10.54
C TYR A 62 17.31 9.37 11.76
N SER A 63 18.46 10.06 11.78
CA SER A 63 18.74 11.08 12.80
C SER A 63 17.80 12.29 12.65
N GLN A 64 17.53 12.99 13.75
CA GLN A 64 16.69 14.20 13.72
C GLN A 64 17.32 15.29 12.83
N GLU A 65 18.65 15.37 12.78
CA GLU A 65 19.38 16.27 11.91
C GLU A 65 19.15 15.93 10.43
N SER A 66 19.18 14.64 10.06
CA SER A 66 18.88 14.21 8.68
C SER A 66 17.44 14.50 8.29
N ILE A 67 16.49 14.23 9.18
CA ILE A 67 15.07 14.51 8.91
C ILE A 67 14.84 16.02 8.79
N LYS A 68 15.48 16.83 9.64
CA LYS A 68 15.43 18.29 9.55
C LYS A 68 16.01 18.80 8.24
N LEU A 69 17.10 18.20 7.74
CA LEU A 69 17.66 18.57 6.44
C LEU A 69 16.69 18.31 5.28
N ILE A 70 15.95 17.20 5.33
CA ILE A 70 15.00 16.80 4.27
C ILE A 70 13.71 17.63 4.35
N THR A 71 13.19 17.84 5.56
CA THR A 71 11.87 18.43 5.80
C THR A 71 11.90 19.93 6.06
N ASN A 72 13.06 20.48 6.41
CA ASN A 72 13.24 21.83 6.93
C ASN A 72 12.39 22.14 8.19
N MET A 73 12.05 21.10 8.97
CA MET A 73 11.27 21.22 10.20
C MET A 73 12.09 20.77 11.41
N ASN A 74 11.85 21.39 12.55
CA ASN A 74 12.30 20.83 13.82
C ASN A 74 11.38 19.66 14.18
N VAL A 75 11.92 18.45 14.13
CA VAL A 75 11.19 17.21 14.39
C VAL A 75 11.63 16.60 15.71
N SER A 76 10.71 15.97 16.41
CA SER A 76 10.98 15.10 17.56
C SER A 76 10.33 13.76 17.26
N CYS A 77 11.14 12.71 17.16
CA CYS A 77 10.61 11.37 16.92
C CYS A 77 9.88 10.86 18.16
N PRO A 78 8.70 10.23 18.00
CA PRO A 78 7.98 9.64 19.11
C PRO A 78 8.79 8.50 19.75
N THR A 79 8.56 8.24 21.04
CA THR A 79 9.21 7.13 21.74
C THR A 79 8.71 5.77 21.28
N GLN A 80 7.43 5.68 20.92
CA GLN A 80 6.84 4.51 20.28
C GLN A 80 6.85 4.71 18.77
N ILE A 81 7.85 4.11 18.13
CA ILE A 81 8.03 4.16 16.69
C ILE A 81 7.39 2.89 16.10
N GLY A 82 6.39 3.05 15.24
CA GLY A 82 5.83 1.93 14.48
C GLY A 82 6.83 1.40 13.45
N GLN A 83 6.48 0.31 12.77
CA GLN A 83 7.30 -0.20 11.66
C GLN A 83 7.14 0.67 10.39
N PRO A 84 8.17 0.76 9.52
CA PRO A 84 8.10 1.55 8.28
C PRO A 84 6.92 1.17 7.38
N GLY A 85 6.55 -0.11 7.37
CA GLY A 85 5.41 -0.63 6.60
C GLY A 85 4.06 -0.04 7.03
N ASN A 86 3.95 0.64 8.17
CA ASN A 86 2.71 1.23 8.67
C ASN A 86 2.42 2.64 8.12
N LEU A 87 3.27 3.21 7.26
CA LEU A 87 2.88 4.38 6.49
C LEU A 87 1.55 4.07 5.77
N ASN A 88 0.58 4.99 5.84
CA ASN A 88 -0.77 4.79 5.33
C ASN A 88 -0.83 4.87 3.79
N TYR A 89 -0.04 4.04 3.11
CA TYR A 89 0.16 4.06 1.68
C TYR A 89 -0.76 3.04 0.98
N PRO A 90 -1.31 3.34 -0.21
CA PRO A 90 -2.28 2.48 -0.91
C PRO A 90 -1.64 1.27 -1.61
N SER A 91 -0.60 0.69 -1.01
CA SER A 91 0.02 -0.56 -1.43
C SER A 91 0.72 -1.25 -0.25
N PHE A 92 1.07 -2.51 -0.46
CA PHE A 92 1.76 -3.34 0.52
C PHE A 92 3.00 -3.97 -0.13
N SER A 93 4.12 -3.96 0.58
CA SER A 93 5.36 -4.64 0.18
C SER A 93 5.94 -5.34 1.39
N ALA A 94 6.08 -6.65 1.31
CA ALA A 94 6.69 -7.49 2.34
C ALA A 94 7.95 -8.14 1.77
N VAL A 95 9.06 -8.01 2.48
CA VAL A 95 10.33 -8.65 2.14
C VAL A 95 10.65 -9.64 3.24
N PHE A 96 10.89 -10.89 2.85
CA PHE A 96 11.14 -12.00 3.75
C PHE A 96 12.56 -12.54 3.50
N ASP A 97 13.45 -12.37 4.48
CA ASP A 97 14.81 -12.95 4.42
C ASP A 97 14.76 -14.44 4.77
N GLN A 98 14.73 -15.28 3.73
CA GLN A 98 14.68 -16.74 3.84
C GLN A 98 15.96 -17.36 4.42
N GLY A 99 17.04 -16.58 4.58
CA GLY A 99 18.29 -17.07 5.18
C GLY A 99 18.23 -17.26 6.70
N GLN A 100 17.25 -16.66 7.38
CA GLN A 100 17.22 -16.58 8.85
C GLN A 100 16.13 -17.41 9.54
N SER A 101 15.02 -17.72 8.86
CA SER A 101 13.91 -18.47 9.46
C SER A 101 13.02 -19.12 8.40
N SER A 102 12.43 -20.27 8.74
CA SER A 102 11.43 -20.96 7.91
C SER A 102 10.01 -20.41 8.07
N ASN A 103 9.73 -19.71 9.18
CA ASN A 103 8.43 -19.12 9.47
C ASN A 103 8.58 -17.60 9.57
N LEU A 104 8.22 -16.90 8.50
CA LEU A 104 8.31 -15.45 8.39
C LEU A 104 6.91 -14.87 8.25
N SER A 105 6.62 -13.84 9.04
CA SER A 105 5.35 -13.12 8.99
C SER A 105 5.58 -11.63 9.22
N THR A 106 4.68 -10.82 8.68
CA THR A 106 4.64 -9.38 8.92
C THR A 106 3.18 -8.92 8.87
N SER A 107 2.88 -7.82 9.53
CA SER A 107 1.56 -7.19 9.50
C SER A 107 1.70 -5.77 8.95
N PHE A 108 0.59 -5.15 8.57
CA PHE A 108 0.59 -3.74 8.14
C PHE A 108 -0.67 -3.08 8.68
N MET A 109 -0.52 -1.90 9.27
CA MET A 109 -1.68 -1.08 9.66
C MET A 109 -2.02 -0.08 8.57
N ARG A 110 -3.31 0.04 8.27
CA ARG A 110 -3.86 1.05 7.36
C ARG A 110 -5.10 1.69 7.96
N THR A 111 -5.30 2.94 7.61
CA THR A 111 -6.50 3.70 7.91
C THR A 111 -7.10 4.17 6.59
N VAL A 112 -8.37 3.89 6.39
CA VAL A 112 -9.09 4.38 5.21
C VAL A 112 -10.12 5.42 5.64
N THR A 113 -10.22 6.49 4.86
CA THR A 113 -11.17 7.58 5.04
C THR A 113 -12.24 7.49 3.96
N ILE A 114 -13.51 7.64 4.34
CA ILE A 114 -14.61 7.66 3.38
C ILE A 114 -14.71 9.02 2.68
N VAL A 115 -14.76 8.98 1.35
CA VAL A 115 -14.95 10.14 0.46
C VAL A 115 -16.14 9.85 -0.46
N GLY A 116 -17.33 9.88 0.14
CA GLY A 116 -18.56 9.46 -0.52
C GLY A 116 -19.75 9.43 0.44
N PRO A 117 -20.80 8.64 0.14
CA PRO A 117 -21.96 8.50 1.01
C PRO A 117 -21.55 8.04 2.41
N THR A 118 -22.03 8.72 3.44
CA THR A 118 -21.54 8.50 4.81
C THR A 118 -21.94 7.16 5.41
N ILE A 119 -23.04 6.55 4.97
CA ILE A 119 -23.49 5.24 5.43
C ILE A 119 -23.09 4.20 4.39
N SER A 120 -22.03 3.44 4.64
CA SER A 120 -21.54 2.42 3.72
C SER A 120 -20.84 1.29 4.46
N THR A 121 -20.96 0.08 3.92
CA THR A 121 -20.25 -1.10 4.42
C THR A 121 -19.33 -1.64 3.33
N TYR A 122 -18.06 -1.82 3.67
CA TYR A 122 -17.04 -2.36 2.78
C TYR A 122 -16.54 -3.71 3.31
N THR A 123 -16.40 -4.68 2.42
CA THR A 123 -15.84 -6.01 2.72
C THR A 123 -14.49 -6.16 2.06
N ALA A 124 -13.48 -6.55 2.84
CA ALA A 124 -12.14 -6.80 2.32
C ALA A 124 -12.11 -8.12 1.55
N THR A 125 -11.59 -8.08 0.33
CA THR A 125 -11.33 -9.26 -0.51
C THR A 125 -9.85 -9.32 -0.84
N VAL A 126 -9.24 -10.49 -0.67
CA VAL A 126 -7.80 -10.70 -0.89
C VAL A 126 -7.60 -11.76 -1.96
N ILE A 127 -6.73 -11.47 -2.93
CA ILE A 127 -6.18 -12.45 -3.87
C ILE A 127 -4.79 -12.79 -3.35
N THR A 128 -4.66 -13.97 -2.77
CA THR A 128 -3.42 -14.38 -2.08
C THR A 128 -2.33 -14.76 -3.09
N PRO A 129 -1.13 -14.17 -3.02
CA PRO A 129 0.00 -14.60 -3.83
C PRO A 129 0.42 -16.04 -3.51
N THR A 130 0.97 -16.74 -4.50
CA THR A 130 1.42 -18.12 -4.31
C THR A 130 2.50 -18.21 -3.24
N GLY A 131 2.32 -19.11 -2.27
CA GLY A 131 3.32 -19.42 -1.25
C GLY A 131 3.29 -18.54 0.00
N ILE A 132 2.30 -17.66 0.15
CA ILE A 132 2.06 -16.89 1.38
C ILE A 132 0.59 -16.96 1.77
N ASP A 133 0.29 -16.74 3.05
CA ASP A 133 -1.08 -16.52 3.53
C ASP A 133 -1.27 -15.05 3.89
N VAL A 134 -2.45 -14.50 3.58
CA VAL A 134 -2.79 -13.10 3.85
C VAL A 134 -4.16 -13.03 4.52
N THR A 135 -4.21 -12.34 5.66
CA THR A 135 -5.42 -12.12 6.45
C THR A 135 -5.63 -10.63 6.68
N VAL A 136 -6.89 -10.17 6.62
CA VAL A 136 -7.28 -8.79 6.90
C VAL A 136 -8.20 -8.77 8.12
N GLU A 137 -7.88 -7.91 9.08
CA GLU A 137 -8.68 -7.73 10.30
C GLU A 137 -8.88 -6.23 10.60
N PRO A 138 -10.13 -5.77 10.79
CA PRO A 138 -11.38 -6.49 10.56
C PRO A 138 -11.66 -6.70 9.05
N PRO A 139 -12.36 -7.78 8.64
CA PRO A 139 -12.69 -8.03 7.24
C PRO A 139 -13.84 -7.15 6.72
N LEU A 140 -14.54 -6.44 7.61
CA LEU A 140 -15.68 -5.60 7.29
C LEU A 140 -15.56 -4.25 8.00
N LEU A 141 -15.67 -3.17 7.23
CA LEU A 141 -15.62 -1.79 7.71
C LEU A 141 -16.99 -1.15 7.52
N LYS A 142 -17.56 -0.59 8.59
CA LYS A 142 -18.80 0.19 8.57
C LYS A 142 -18.46 1.65 8.85
N PHE A 143 -18.98 2.53 8.02
CA PHE A 143 -18.92 3.98 8.16
C PHE A 143 -20.34 4.50 8.35
#